data_AF-A0A3N7FJ56-F1
#
_entry.id   AF-A0A3N7FJ56-F1
#
_cell.length_a   1.000
_cell.length_b   1.000
_cell.length_c   1.000
_cell.angle_alpha   90.00
_cell.angle_beta   90.00
_cell.angle_gamma   90.00
#
_symmetry.space_group_name_H-M   'P 1'
#
loop_
_entity.id
_entity.type
_entity.pdbx_description
1 polymer ?
#
loop_
_entity_poly.entity_id
_entity_poly.type
_entity_poly.pdbx_seq_one_letter_code
_entity_poly.pdbx_strand_id
1 'polypeptide(L)'
;MKETGQKAEAVWSDYSQRCSTLLHSTRPFVFRDYQDLADHGAAAFETIRDINMASRLVGDMFGSTLDDPLSDRYKKLGCSVSALEKDSDDYKMIVKYLDTTYEPVRVGDIDYGVSVENIFSVEPSACPSLDEIKKLPNKVLLWCGTRSSNLLRHLQKGFLPSVCSLPVPGYMFGKAIVCSDAAAEAARYGFTSVERPEGFLVLAVASLGDQIIEVKSPPEDTKSLEEKKRGVKGLGKKKTDESEHFIWKDDIKVPCGRLIPSEHRDSPLEYNEYAVYDPKQTRIRFLVEVKYEEMGAELDTTEP
;
A
#
# COMPACT_ATOMS: atom_id res chain seq x y z
N MET A 1 10.55 -3.41 23.51
CA MET A 1 11.01 -2.95 24.84
C MET A 1 10.03 -1.90 25.36
N LYS A 2 9.42 -2.10 26.53
CA LYS A 2 8.76 -1.02 27.30
C LYS A 2 9.74 -0.55 28.37
N GLU A 3 10.88 -0.01 27.96
CA GLU A 3 11.76 0.67 28.88
C GLU A 3 11.46 2.16 28.73
N THR A 4 10.83 2.75 29.75
CA THR A 4 10.68 4.21 29.85
C THR A 4 11.86 4.74 30.65
N GLY A 5 12.54 5.78 30.14
CA GLY A 5 13.64 6.46 30.84
C GLY A 5 14.97 6.48 30.07
N GLN A 6 16.01 7.02 30.71
CA GLN A 6 17.31 7.33 30.10
C GLN A 6 17.98 6.15 29.37
N LYS A 7 17.75 4.91 29.80
CA LYS A 7 18.30 3.72 29.13
C LYS A 7 17.71 3.49 27.75
N ALA A 8 16.40 3.67 27.59
CA ALA A 8 15.74 3.50 26.30
C ALA A 8 16.11 4.63 25.33
N GLU A 9 16.22 5.86 25.84
CA GLU A 9 16.73 7.00 25.06
C GLU A 9 18.15 6.73 24.55
N ALA A 10 19.03 6.18 25.39
CA ALA A 10 20.39 5.82 24.99
C ALA A 10 20.40 4.74 23.90
N VAL A 11 19.55 3.70 24.00
CA VAL A 11 19.42 2.65 22.99
C VAL A 11 18.94 3.22 21.66
N TRP A 12 17.90 4.05 21.70
CA TRP A 12 17.38 4.72 20.50
C TRP A 12 18.38 5.67 19.86
N SER A 13 19.14 6.41 20.67
CA SER A 13 20.19 7.30 20.18
C SER A 13 21.34 6.52 19.52
N ASP A 14 21.85 5.45 20.15
CA ASP A 14 22.89 4.58 19.56
C ASP A 14 22.40 3.94 18.26
N TYR A 15 21.17 3.42 18.24
CA TYR A 15 20.58 2.84 17.04
C TYR A 15 20.43 3.87 15.92
N SER A 16 19.91 5.07 16.22
CA SER A 16 19.77 6.17 15.26
C SER A 16 21.11 6.59 14.66
N GLN A 17 22.17 6.63 15.47
CA GLN A 17 23.53 6.93 15.01
C GLN A 17 24.07 5.86 14.05
N ARG A 18 23.84 4.58 14.36
CA ARG A 18 24.22 3.47 13.46
C ARG A 18 23.47 3.53 12.14
N CYS A 19 22.15 3.78 12.18
CA CYS A 19 21.36 3.97 10.97
C CYS A 19 21.87 5.13 10.12
N SER A 20 22.15 6.28 10.74
CA SER A 20 22.66 7.48 10.03
C SER A 20 24.07 7.28 9.46
N THR A 21 24.86 6.37 10.04
CA THR A 21 26.18 6.00 9.52
C THR A 21 26.08 5.12 8.27
N LEU A 22 25.07 4.24 8.21
CA LEU A 22 24.83 3.37 7.05
C LEU A 22 24.09 4.09 5.93
N LEU A 23 23.07 4.86 6.28
CA LEU A 23 22.25 5.68 5.39
C LEU A 23 22.54 7.14 5.68
N HIS A 24 23.54 7.69 4.99
CA HIS A 24 24.00 9.06 5.19
C HIS A 24 22.85 10.05 4.98
N SER A 25 22.60 10.90 5.98
CA SER A 25 21.65 12.01 5.92
C SER A 25 22.34 13.30 6.33
N THR A 26 22.03 14.39 5.64
CA THR A 26 22.48 15.75 6.04
C THR A 26 21.73 16.27 7.26
N ARG A 27 20.61 15.63 7.62
CA ARG A 27 19.80 15.92 8.81
C ARG A 27 19.46 14.59 9.50
N PRO A 28 20.35 14.08 10.39
CA PRO A 28 20.10 12.84 11.11
C PRO A 28 18.81 12.93 11.93
N PHE A 29 17.95 11.93 11.81
CA PHE A 29 16.73 11.80 12.61
C PHE A 29 17.01 10.87 13.79
N VAL A 30 16.58 11.25 14.99
CA VAL A 30 16.68 10.41 16.18
C VAL A 30 15.34 9.71 16.37
N PHE A 31 15.29 8.41 16.11
CA PHE A 31 14.12 7.57 16.34
C PHE A 31 13.81 7.54 17.85
N ARG A 32 12.53 7.58 18.22
CA ARG A 32 12.11 7.55 19.64
C ARG A 32 11.28 6.32 19.98
N ASP A 33 10.71 5.69 18.97
CA ASP A 33 9.91 4.48 19.10
C ASP A 33 9.88 3.68 17.79
N TYR A 34 9.07 2.63 17.76
CA TYR A 34 8.91 1.78 16.59
C TYR A 34 8.15 2.45 15.44
N GLN A 35 7.31 3.46 15.73
CA GLN A 35 6.57 4.20 14.71
C GLN A 35 7.53 5.10 13.93
N ASP A 36 8.38 5.85 14.65
CA ASP A 36 9.47 6.63 14.07
C ASP A 36 10.38 5.75 13.18
N LEU A 37 10.73 4.56 13.66
CA LEU A 37 11.57 3.62 12.91
C LEU A 37 10.86 3.11 11.64
N ALA A 38 9.56 2.84 11.71
CA ALA A 38 8.77 2.43 10.55
C ALA A 38 8.71 3.55 9.50
N ASP A 39 8.32 4.75 9.91
CA ASP A 39 8.04 5.88 9.01
C ASP A 39 9.30 6.50 8.42
N HIS A 40 10.36 6.65 9.23
CA HIS A 40 11.58 7.35 8.85
C HIS A 40 12.76 6.44 8.55
N GLY A 41 12.72 5.17 8.98
CA GLY A 41 13.76 4.19 8.72
C GLY A 41 13.36 3.17 7.65
N ALA A 42 12.41 2.29 7.97
CA ALA A 42 12.01 1.18 7.11
C ALA A 42 11.39 1.66 5.80
N ALA A 43 10.36 2.52 5.87
CA ALA A 43 9.68 3.06 4.69
C ALA A 43 10.63 3.90 3.81
N ALA A 44 11.55 4.65 4.42
CA ALA A 44 12.57 5.41 3.70
C ALA A 44 13.54 4.48 2.95
N PHE A 45 14.02 3.41 3.59
CA PHE A 45 14.88 2.41 2.95
C PHE A 45 14.18 1.71 1.79
N GLU A 46 12.92 1.28 1.99
CA GLU A 46 12.09 0.68 0.94
C GLU A 46 11.90 1.64 -0.24
N THR A 47 11.64 2.92 0.05
CA THR A 47 11.50 3.97 -0.98
C THR A 47 12.80 4.17 -1.76
N ILE A 48 13.95 4.28 -1.08
CA ILE A 48 15.26 4.44 -1.75
C ILE A 48 15.58 3.23 -2.64
N ARG A 49 15.32 2.01 -2.15
CA ARG A 49 15.47 0.78 -2.93
C ARG A 49 14.63 0.84 -4.20
N ASP A 50 13.38 1.26 -4.09
CA ASP A 50 12.44 1.26 -5.21
C ASP A 50 12.73 2.39 -6.21
N ILE A 51 13.11 3.58 -5.73
CA ILE A 51 13.62 4.69 -6.55
C ILE A 51 14.89 4.28 -7.30
N ASN A 52 15.82 3.57 -6.66
CA ASN A 52 17.05 3.12 -7.32
C ASN A 52 16.74 2.19 -8.51
N MET A 53 15.79 1.26 -8.32
CA MET A 53 15.31 0.39 -9.39
C MET A 53 14.60 1.17 -10.49
N ALA A 54 13.69 2.08 -10.12
CA ALA A 54 12.97 2.93 -11.07
C ALA A 54 13.93 3.80 -11.90
N SER A 55 14.93 4.41 -11.26
CA SER A 55 15.96 5.22 -11.92
C SER A 55 16.77 4.42 -12.94
N ARG A 56 17.11 3.16 -12.64
CA ARG A 56 17.78 2.27 -13.60
C ARG A 56 16.89 1.87 -14.77
N LEU A 57 15.58 1.71 -14.53
CA LEU A 57 14.61 1.45 -15.60
C LEU A 57 14.46 2.66 -16.51
N VAL A 58 14.33 3.87 -15.94
CA VAL A 58 14.25 5.12 -16.70
C VAL A 58 15.55 5.36 -17.48
N GLY A 59 16.71 5.17 -16.86
CA GLY A 59 18.01 5.29 -17.52
C GLY A 59 18.20 6.61 -18.27
N ASP A 60 18.95 6.58 -19.37
CA ASP A 60 19.18 7.76 -20.23
C ASP A 60 18.09 7.88 -21.31
N MET A 61 17.19 8.84 -21.14
CA MET A 61 16.09 9.13 -22.07
C MET A 61 16.50 9.95 -23.29
N PHE A 62 17.72 10.49 -23.32
CA PHE A 62 18.24 11.30 -24.43
C PHE A 62 19.13 10.51 -25.40
N GLY A 63 19.50 9.29 -25.02
CA GLY A 63 20.28 8.38 -25.84
C GLY A 63 19.54 7.95 -27.11
N SER A 64 20.30 7.61 -28.15
CA SER A 64 19.74 7.10 -29.41
C SER A 64 19.16 5.69 -29.22
N THR A 65 17.83 5.59 -29.26
CA THR A 65 17.09 4.32 -29.29
C THR A 65 16.54 4.05 -30.70
N LEU A 66 16.32 2.77 -31.04
CA LEU A 66 15.68 2.39 -32.31
C LEU A 66 14.19 2.76 -32.32
N ASP A 67 13.54 2.65 -31.15
CA ASP A 67 12.16 3.10 -30.90
C ASP A 67 12.15 4.48 -30.22
N ASP A 68 10.98 5.11 -30.12
CA ASP A 68 10.75 6.22 -29.20
C ASP A 68 11.20 5.86 -27.76
N PRO A 69 11.94 6.74 -27.04
CA PRO A 69 12.48 6.43 -25.71
C PRO A 69 11.41 6.00 -24.69
N LEU A 70 10.22 6.61 -24.68
CA LEU A 70 9.14 6.24 -23.77
C LEU A 70 8.61 4.85 -24.08
N SER A 71 8.43 4.54 -25.38
CA SER A 71 8.02 3.23 -25.86
C SER A 71 9.02 2.14 -25.47
N ASP A 72 10.32 2.39 -25.58
CA ASP A 72 11.37 1.48 -25.11
C ASP A 72 11.30 1.25 -23.59
N ARG A 73 11.08 2.31 -22.79
CA ARG A 73 10.94 2.16 -21.32
C ARG A 73 9.68 1.43 -20.92
N TYR A 74 8.58 1.69 -21.60
CA TYR A 74 7.34 0.96 -21.40
C TYR A 74 7.52 -0.54 -21.71
N LYS A 75 8.22 -0.90 -22.79
CA LYS A 75 8.59 -2.30 -23.07
C LYS A 75 9.44 -2.91 -21.94
N LYS A 76 10.45 -2.17 -21.43
CA LYS A 76 11.32 -2.60 -20.32
C LYS A 76 10.60 -2.68 -18.96
N LEU A 77 9.51 -1.95 -18.77
CA LEU A 77 8.64 -2.05 -17.59
C LEU A 77 8.05 -3.46 -17.50
N GLY A 78 7.81 -4.12 -18.64
CA GLY A 78 7.27 -5.49 -18.66
C GLY A 78 5.88 -5.56 -18.01
N CYS A 79 5.09 -4.50 -18.14
CA CYS A 79 3.75 -4.40 -17.60
C CYS A 79 2.84 -3.76 -18.66
N SER A 80 1.76 -4.43 -19.02
CA SER A 80 0.70 -3.78 -19.80
C SER A 80 -0.09 -2.84 -18.88
N VAL A 81 -0.42 -1.66 -19.36
CA VAL A 81 -1.25 -0.66 -18.70
C VAL A 81 -2.32 -0.22 -19.70
N SER A 82 -3.59 -0.30 -19.31
CA SER A 82 -4.71 0.07 -20.18
C SER A 82 -5.78 0.78 -19.37
N ALA A 83 -6.16 1.97 -19.80
CA ALA A 83 -7.23 2.74 -19.17
C ALA A 83 -8.55 1.96 -19.25
N LEU A 84 -9.32 1.98 -18.17
CA LEU A 84 -10.66 1.42 -18.13
C LEU A 84 -11.67 2.45 -18.65
N GLU A 85 -12.63 1.97 -19.43
CA GLU A 85 -13.79 2.76 -19.82
C GLU A 85 -14.64 3.07 -18.58
N LYS A 86 -15.09 4.34 -18.47
CA LYS A 86 -15.82 4.83 -17.30
C LYS A 86 -17.16 4.12 -17.05
N ASP A 87 -17.76 3.58 -18.12
CA ASP A 87 -19.01 2.85 -18.06
C ASP A 87 -18.84 1.34 -17.78
N SER A 88 -17.61 0.83 -17.75
CA SER A 88 -17.33 -0.57 -17.46
C SER A 88 -17.68 -0.96 -16.02
N ASP A 89 -18.05 -2.22 -15.82
CA ASP A 89 -18.38 -2.76 -14.50
C ASP A 89 -17.17 -2.71 -13.55
N ASP A 90 -15.97 -2.99 -14.07
CA ASP A 90 -14.72 -2.90 -13.29
C ASP A 90 -14.49 -1.44 -12.81
N TYR A 91 -14.71 -0.43 -13.65
CA TYR A 91 -14.56 0.99 -13.26
C TYR A 91 -15.57 1.37 -12.16
N LYS A 92 -16.86 1.10 -12.38
CA LYS A 92 -17.94 1.41 -11.43
C LYS A 92 -17.75 0.72 -10.08
N MET A 93 -17.30 -0.52 -10.11
CA MET A 93 -16.96 -1.30 -8.92
C MET A 93 -15.87 -0.63 -8.09
N ILE A 94 -14.79 -0.19 -8.74
CA ILE A 94 -13.65 0.42 -8.06
C ILE A 94 -14.01 1.78 -7.49
N VAL A 95 -14.76 2.60 -8.23
CA VAL A 95 -15.28 3.88 -7.73
C VAL A 95 -16.15 3.66 -6.50
N LYS A 96 -17.13 2.74 -6.57
CA LYS A 96 -17.95 2.39 -5.40
C LYS A 96 -17.10 1.91 -4.23
N TYR A 97 -16.10 1.07 -4.48
CA TYR A 97 -15.23 0.54 -3.43
C TYR A 97 -14.41 1.65 -2.77
N LEU A 98 -13.88 2.60 -3.55
CA LEU A 98 -13.20 3.77 -3.01
C LEU A 98 -14.17 4.60 -2.15
N ASP A 99 -15.32 4.99 -2.71
CA ASP A 99 -16.29 5.87 -2.05
C ASP A 99 -16.81 5.29 -0.72
N THR A 100 -17.02 3.97 -0.66
CA THR A 100 -17.54 3.30 0.54
C THR A 100 -16.48 3.02 1.60
N THR A 101 -15.21 2.99 1.22
CA THR A 101 -14.10 2.59 2.11
C THR A 101 -13.03 3.65 2.32
N TYR A 102 -13.28 4.86 1.83
CA TYR A 102 -12.45 6.03 2.08
C TYR A 102 -12.99 6.82 3.28
N GLU A 103 -12.06 7.30 4.10
CA GLU A 103 -12.29 8.34 5.08
C GLU A 103 -11.26 9.44 4.83
N PRO A 104 -11.62 10.73 4.97
CA PRO A 104 -10.71 11.84 4.72
C PRO A 104 -9.39 11.72 5.48
N VAL A 105 -8.30 12.04 4.79
CA VAL A 105 -6.97 12.10 5.41
C VAL A 105 -6.82 13.46 6.09
N ARG A 106 -6.50 13.46 7.39
CA ARG A 106 -6.23 14.68 8.17
C ARG A 106 -4.75 15.06 8.08
N VAL A 107 -4.46 16.29 7.69
CA VAL A 107 -3.12 16.90 7.80
C VAL A 107 -3.24 18.21 8.58
N GLY A 108 -2.75 18.22 9.82
CA GLY A 108 -3.00 19.32 10.75
C GLY A 108 -4.49 19.43 11.09
N ASP A 109 -5.07 20.60 10.85
CA ASP A 109 -6.50 20.87 11.06
C ASP A 109 -7.33 20.77 9.77
N ILE A 110 -6.73 20.29 8.68
CA ILE A 110 -7.35 20.21 7.35
C ILE A 110 -7.65 18.76 7.01
N ASP A 111 -8.88 18.49 6.57
CA ASP A 111 -9.30 17.20 6.03
C ASP A 111 -9.24 17.22 4.51
N TYR A 112 -8.74 16.16 3.91
CA TYR A 112 -8.66 16.00 2.45
C TYR A 112 -9.58 14.87 1.99
N GLY A 113 -10.46 15.19 1.04
CA GLY A 113 -11.24 14.23 0.28
C GLY A 113 -10.41 13.61 -0.84
N VAL A 114 -11.02 12.68 -1.58
CA VAL A 114 -10.41 12.04 -2.75
C VAL A 114 -11.38 12.01 -3.91
N SER A 115 -10.90 12.26 -5.12
CA SER A 115 -11.62 12.08 -6.37
C SER A 115 -10.84 11.18 -7.32
N VAL A 116 -11.54 10.41 -8.15
CA VAL A 116 -10.93 9.53 -9.16
C VAL A 116 -10.75 10.30 -10.46
N GLU A 117 -9.52 10.37 -10.94
CA GLU A 117 -9.20 10.94 -12.26
C GLU A 117 -9.29 9.85 -13.34
N ASN A 118 -8.50 8.78 -13.18
CA ASN A 118 -8.44 7.67 -14.11
C ASN A 118 -8.28 6.33 -13.38
N ILE A 119 -8.70 5.25 -14.02
CA ILE A 119 -8.46 3.88 -13.54
C ILE A 119 -7.79 3.09 -14.65
N PHE A 120 -6.68 2.44 -14.32
CA PHE A 120 -5.92 1.62 -15.24
C PHE A 120 -5.97 0.16 -14.80
N SER A 121 -6.31 -0.74 -15.72
CA SER A 121 -5.98 -2.14 -15.58
C SER A 121 -4.50 -2.36 -15.88
N VAL A 122 -3.84 -3.17 -15.06
CA VAL A 122 -2.42 -3.48 -15.23
C VAL A 122 -2.16 -4.97 -15.25
N GLU A 123 -1.15 -5.36 -16.04
CA GLU A 123 -0.71 -6.74 -16.19
C GLU A 123 0.82 -6.85 -16.12
N PRO A 124 1.38 -6.86 -14.91
CA PRO A 124 2.80 -7.10 -14.71
C PRO A 124 3.21 -8.51 -15.10
N SER A 125 4.25 -8.66 -15.91
CA SER A 125 4.82 -9.96 -16.30
C SER A 125 5.55 -10.67 -15.14
N ALA A 126 6.01 -9.92 -14.14
CA ALA A 126 6.68 -10.49 -12.96
C ALA A 126 5.70 -11.10 -11.94
N CYS A 127 4.43 -10.70 -11.99
CA CYS A 127 3.36 -11.23 -11.14
C CYS A 127 2.76 -12.50 -11.76
N PRO A 128 2.25 -13.44 -10.95
CA PRO A 128 1.40 -14.51 -11.46
C PRO A 128 0.26 -13.92 -12.28
N SER A 129 -0.14 -14.58 -13.38
CA SER A 129 -1.30 -14.23 -14.19
C SER A 129 -2.59 -14.27 -13.36
N LEU A 130 -3.66 -13.63 -13.86
CA LEU A 130 -4.95 -13.69 -13.19
C LEU A 130 -5.47 -15.14 -13.13
N ASP A 131 -5.25 -15.93 -14.17
CA ASP A 131 -5.66 -17.34 -14.23
C ASP A 131 -4.88 -18.24 -13.28
N GLU A 132 -3.61 -17.94 -13.01
CA GLU A 132 -2.83 -18.61 -11.97
C GLU A 132 -3.35 -18.26 -10.58
N ILE A 133 -3.57 -16.97 -10.30
CA ILE A 133 -4.10 -16.54 -9.01
C ILE A 133 -5.47 -17.13 -8.76
N LYS A 134 -6.38 -17.15 -9.75
CA LYS A 134 -7.73 -17.71 -9.61
C LYS A 134 -7.76 -19.15 -9.11
N LYS A 135 -6.70 -19.92 -9.32
CA LYS A 135 -6.58 -21.31 -8.82
C LYS A 135 -6.19 -21.39 -7.34
N LEU A 136 -5.74 -20.29 -6.74
CA LEU A 136 -5.37 -20.22 -5.33
C LEU A 136 -6.61 -20.02 -4.44
N PRO A 137 -6.61 -20.51 -3.19
CA PRO A 137 -7.74 -20.35 -2.27
C PRO A 137 -7.87 -18.92 -1.72
N ASN A 138 -9.04 -18.60 -1.16
CA ASN A 138 -9.28 -17.41 -0.32
C ASN A 138 -8.76 -16.09 -0.93
N LYS A 139 -9.28 -15.73 -2.10
CA LYS A 139 -8.84 -14.54 -2.85
C LYS A 139 -9.68 -13.33 -2.48
N VAL A 140 -9.00 -12.22 -2.23
CA VAL A 140 -9.63 -10.94 -1.91
C VAL A 140 -9.00 -9.83 -2.76
N LEU A 141 -9.81 -8.92 -3.29
CA LEU A 141 -9.34 -7.70 -3.93
C LEU A 141 -9.13 -6.62 -2.86
N LEU A 142 -7.88 -6.23 -2.63
CA LEU A 142 -7.49 -5.38 -1.51
C LEU A 142 -6.74 -4.13 -1.98
N TRP A 143 -6.87 -3.05 -1.21
CA TRP A 143 -6.12 -1.82 -1.36
C TRP A 143 -4.71 -1.98 -0.79
N CYS A 144 -3.68 -1.74 -1.58
CA CYS A 144 -2.29 -1.82 -1.13
C CYS A 144 -1.69 -0.41 -1.18
N GLY A 145 -1.46 0.19 -0.02
CA GLY A 145 -0.86 1.51 0.09
C GLY A 145 0.58 1.52 -0.42
N THR A 146 0.92 2.46 -1.29
CA THR A 146 2.30 2.66 -1.76
C THR A 146 2.50 4.09 -2.25
N ARG A 147 3.75 4.56 -2.20
CA ARG A 147 4.13 5.86 -2.77
C ARG A 147 4.16 5.77 -4.29
N SER A 148 3.78 6.86 -4.96
CA SER A 148 3.90 6.97 -6.42
C SER A 148 5.32 6.68 -6.91
N SER A 149 6.34 7.07 -6.14
CA SER A 149 7.76 6.79 -6.44
C SER A 149 8.12 5.30 -6.52
N ASN A 150 7.34 4.43 -5.88
CA ASN A 150 7.60 2.99 -5.79
C ASN A 150 6.88 2.20 -6.89
N LEU A 151 5.91 2.82 -7.59
CA LEU A 151 5.04 2.14 -8.56
C LEU A 151 5.81 1.50 -9.71
N LEU A 152 6.78 2.20 -10.30
CA LEU A 152 7.59 1.65 -11.40
C LEU A 152 8.25 0.32 -11.00
N ARG A 153 8.75 0.24 -9.76
CA ARG A 153 9.32 -0.99 -9.22
C ARG A 153 8.24 -2.05 -9.03
N HIS A 154 7.09 -1.70 -8.46
CA HIS A 154 6.00 -2.65 -8.22
C HIS A 154 5.44 -3.23 -9.52
N LEU A 155 5.26 -2.39 -10.54
CA LEU A 155 4.82 -2.82 -11.88
C LEU A 155 5.88 -3.66 -12.59
N GLN A 156 7.18 -3.38 -12.40
CA GLN A 156 8.23 -4.17 -13.03
C GLN A 156 8.50 -5.51 -12.33
N LYS A 157 8.41 -5.55 -11.00
CA LYS A 157 8.94 -6.66 -10.18
C LYS A 157 7.91 -7.25 -9.20
N GLY A 158 6.65 -6.83 -9.26
CA GLY A 158 5.61 -7.22 -8.32
C GLY A 158 5.76 -6.57 -6.94
N PHE A 159 5.04 -7.07 -5.94
CA PHE A 159 5.28 -6.65 -4.56
C PHE A 159 6.50 -7.36 -3.96
N LEU A 160 7.10 -6.72 -2.95
CA LEU A 160 8.02 -7.38 -2.04
C LEU A 160 7.40 -7.39 -0.65
N PRO A 161 7.70 -8.41 0.15
CA PRO A 161 7.45 -8.32 1.57
C PRO A 161 8.24 -7.16 2.19
N SER A 162 7.73 -6.62 3.29
CA SER A 162 8.37 -5.58 4.07
C SER A 162 9.79 -5.98 4.49
N VAL A 163 10.65 -4.99 4.69
CA VAL A 163 12.08 -5.23 5.01
C VAL A 163 12.31 -5.68 6.45
N CYS A 164 11.34 -5.45 7.33
CA CYS A 164 11.45 -5.72 8.76
C CYS A 164 10.11 -6.09 9.41
N SER A 165 10.19 -6.54 10.66
CA SER A 165 9.04 -6.82 11.53
C SER A 165 9.09 -5.82 12.67
N LEU A 166 8.04 -5.02 12.83
CA LEU A 166 7.92 -4.01 13.89
C LEU A 166 6.51 -4.08 14.48
N PRO A 167 6.30 -3.87 15.79
CA PRO A 167 4.99 -4.01 16.42
C PRO A 167 4.06 -2.79 16.16
N VAL A 168 3.95 -2.36 14.91
CA VAL A 168 3.16 -1.23 14.43
C VAL A 168 2.40 -1.61 13.14
N PRO A 169 1.30 -0.93 12.79
CA PRO A 169 0.55 -1.18 11.54
C PRO A 169 1.44 -1.23 10.30
N GLY A 170 1.10 -2.08 9.33
CA GLY A 170 1.91 -2.32 8.12
C GLY A 170 3.17 -3.19 8.30
N TYR A 171 3.72 -3.32 9.52
CA TYR A 171 4.95 -4.11 9.79
C TYR A 171 4.78 -5.19 10.87
N MET A 172 3.63 -5.24 11.56
CA MET A 172 3.39 -6.12 12.70
C MET A 172 3.28 -7.60 12.37
N PHE A 173 3.09 -7.96 11.10
CA PHE A 173 2.92 -9.36 10.70
C PHE A 173 4.23 -10.04 10.27
N GLY A 174 5.39 -9.43 10.49
CA GLY A 174 6.64 -9.92 9.93
C GLY A 174 6.92 -9.35 8.55
N LYS A 175 7.82 -10.02 7.82
CA LYS A 175 8.15 -9.68 6.43
C LYS A 175 7.02 -10.15 5.52
N ALA A 176 6.00 -9.31 5.37
CA ALA A 176 4.82 -9.60 4.59
C ALA A 176 4.52 -8.47 3.60
N ILE A 177 3.75 -8.79 2.56
CA ILE A 177 3.03 -7.84 1.73
C ILE A 177 1.72 -7.55 2.48
N VAL A 178 1.50 -6.29 2.84
CA VAL A 178 0.33 -5.88 3.63
C VAL A 178 -0.59 -5.00 2.77
N CYS A 179 -1.86 -5.37 2.74
CA CYS A 179 -2.92 -4.60 2.08
C CYS A 179 -4.12 -4.48 3.03
N SER A 180 -5.09 -3.64 2.72
CA SER A 180 -6.28 -3.38 3.53
C SER A 180 -7.56 -3.55 2.72
N ASP A 181 -8.66 -3.83 3.39
CA ASP A 181 -10.01 -3.71 2.82
C ASP A 181 -10.52 -2.26 2.81
N ALA A 182 -9.77 -1.32 3.39
CA ALA A 182 -10.12 0.10 3.43
C ALA A 182 -9.20 0.94 2.53
N ALA A 183 -9.80 1.68 1.59
CA ALA A 183 -9.07 2.68 0.82
C ALA A 183 -8.47 3.78 1.71
N ALA A 184 -9.16 4.09 2.82
CA ALA A 184 -8.70 5.03 3.84
C ALA A 184 -7.30 4.67 4.37
N GLU A 185 -7.01 3.39 4.60
CA GLU A 185 -5.69 2.96 5.06
C GLU A 185 -4.64 3.09 3.96
N ALA A 186 -4.96 2.64 2.74
CA ALA A 186 -4.04 2.72 1.61
C ALA A 186 -3.66 4.16 1.24
N ALA A 187 -4.59 5.10 1.37
CA ALA A 187 -4.37 6.53 1.10
C ALA A 187 -3.29 7.16 1.99
N ARG A 188 -3.10 6.64 3.22
CA ARG A 188 -2.08 7.15 4.16
C ARG A 188 -0.66 6.93 3.66
N TYR A 189 -0.45 5.99 2.74
CA TYR A 189 0.86 5.65 2.18
C TYR A 189 1.19 6.40 0.89
N GLY A 190 0.24 7.15 0.31
CA GLY A 190 0.45 7.84 -0.98
C GLY A 190 1.48 8.96 -0.91
N PHE A 191 1.54 9.68 0.23
CA PHE A 191 2.40 10.85 0.49
C PHE A 191 2.40 11.85 -0.67
N THR A 192 1.30 12.60 -0.83
CA THR A 192 1.16 13.70 -1.78
C THR A 192 1.46 15.06 -1.12
N SER A 193 1.40 16.16 -1.87
CA SER A 193 1.50 17.51 -1.32
C SER A 193 0.43 18.42 -1.89
N VAL A 194 0.17 19.57 -1.27
CA VAL A 194 -0.80 20.56 -1.78
C VAL A 194 -0.45 21.02 -3.20
N GLU A 195 0.85 21.12 -3.52
CA GLU A 195 1.34 21.50 -4.85
C GLU A 195 1.26 20.37 -5.88
N ARG A 196 1.11 19.11 -5.43
CA ARG A 196 0.99 17.90 -6.25
C ARG A 196 -0.01 16.96 -5.59
N PRO A 197 -1.31 17.30 -5.67
CA PRO A 197 -2.37 16.56 -4.99
C PRO A 197 -2.66 15.21 -5.65
N GLU A 198 -2.07 14.90 -6.80
CA GLU A 198 -2.27 13.66 -7.52
C GLU A 198 -1.48 12.50 -6.88
N GLY A 199 -2.11 11.34 -6.83
CA GLY A 199 -1.52 10.11 -6.32
C GLY A 199 -2.12 8.89 -7.00
N PHE A 200 -1.64 7.73 -6.58
CA PHE A 200 -2.18 6.46 -7.03
C PHE A 200 -2.52 5.58 -5.84
N LEU A 201 -3.71 5.00 -5.87
CA LEU A 201 -4.07 3.87 -5.03
C LEU A 201 -3.95 2.59 -5.86
N VAL A 202 -3.54 1.50 -5.21
CA VAL A 202 -3.33 0.22 -5.88
C VAL A 202 -4.34 -0.80 -5.38
N LEU A 203 -5.02 -1.47 -6.31
CA LEU A 203 -5.81 -2.66 -6.01
C LEU A 203 -5.08 -3.91 -6.50
N ALA A 204 -4.97 -4.89 -5.61
CA ALA A 204 -4.35 -6.16 -5.91
C ALA A 204 -5.24 -7.32 -5.45
N VAL A 205 -5.21 -8.40 -6.23
CA VAL A 205 -5.77 -9.67 -5.78
C VAL A 205 -4.73 -10.35 -4.90
N ALA A 206 -5.12 -10.68 -3.67
CA ALA A 206 -4.32 -11.39 -2.70
C ALA A 206 -5.00 -12.72 -2.36
N SER A 207 -4.27 -13.83 -2.51
CA SER A 207 -4.68 -15.13 -1.96
C SER A 207 -4.13 -15.28 -0.55
N LEU A 208 -5.01 -15.51 0.41
CA LEU A 208 -4.66 -15.68 1.82
C LEU A 208 -4.26 -17.13 2.17
N GLY A 209 -4.12 -18.01 1.17
CA GLY A 209 -3.82 -19.43 1.38
C GLY A 209 -5.01 -20.21 1.95
N ASP A 210 -4.82 -21.49 2.28
CA ASP A 210 -5.91 -22.37 2.73
C ASP A 210 -6.50 -21.98 4.10
N GLN A 211 -5.69 -21.37 4.96
CA GLN A 211 -6.06 -20.99 6.32
C GLN A 211 -5.70 -19.52 6.54
N ILE A 212 -6.69 -18.75 6.97
CA ILE A 212 -6.54 -17.35 7.36
C ILE A 212 -6.43 -17.32 8.89
N ILE A 213 -5.33 -16.78 9.40
CA ILE A 213 -5.17 -16.54 10.84
C ILE A 213 -5.67 -15.14 11.13
N GLU A 214 -6.67 -15.01 12.01
CA GLU A 214 -7.12 -13.71 12.47
C GLU A 214 -6.38 -13.30 13.76
N VAL A 215 -5.89 -12.06 13.82
CA VAL A 215 -5.15 -11.55 14.98
C VAL A 215 -5.67 -10.19 15.40
N LYS A 216 -5.71 -9.94 16.72
CA LYS A 216 -6.19 -8.69 17.33
C LYS A 216 -5.05 -7.79 17.84
N SER A 217 -3.84 -8.34 17.86
CA SER A 217 -2.63 -7.72 18.40
C SER A 217 -1.43 -8.23 17.60
N PRO A 218 -0.24 -7.60 17.72
CA PRO A 218 0.97 -8.08 17.05
C PRO A 218 1.23 -9.56 17.39
N PRO A 219 1.36 -10.45 16.39
CA PRO A 219 1.70 -11.85 16.62
C PRO A 219 3.05 -11.98 17.34
N GLU A 220 3.13 -12.90 18.29
CA GLU A 220 4.38 -13.16 19.02
C GLU A 220 5.43 -13.86 18.15
N ASP A 221 4.99 -14.75 17.25
CA ASP A 221 5.85 -15.53 16.35
C ASP A 221 5.51 -15.24 14.88
N THR A 222 6.01 -14.13 14.38
CA THR A 222 5.88 -13.74 12.97
C THR A 222 6.73 -14.63 12.04
N LYS A 223 7.83 -15.20 12.53
CA LYS A 223 8.70 -16.07 11.72
C LYS A 223 7.99 -17.33 11.28
N SER A 224 7.20 -17.95 12.16
CA SER A 224 6.43 -19.14 11.76
C SER A 224 5.37 -18.82 10.71
N LEU A 225 4.81 -17.62 10.72
CA LEU A 225 3.86 -17.16 9.70
C LEU A 225 4.56 -16.99 8.35
N GLU A 226 5.75 -16.39 8.33
CA GLU A 226 6.62 -16.25 7.16
C GLU A 226 6.99 -17.61 6.56
N GLU A 227 7.51 -18.53 7.38
CA GLU A 227 7.97 -19.86 6.94
C GLU A 227 6.84 -20.72 6.38
N LYS A 228 5.65 -20.66 7.02
CA LYS A 228 4.48 -21.44 6.62
C LYS A 228 3.63 -20.74 5.55
N LYS A 229 3.96 -19.49 5.18
CA LYS A 229 3.22 -18.69 4.20
C LYS A 229 1.71 -18.62 4.46
N ARG A 230 1.31 -18.50 5.72
CA ARG A 230 -0.10 -18.48 6.12
C ARG A 230 -0.65 -17.08 5.97
N GLY A 231 -1.77 -16.87 5.28
CA GLY A 231 -2.38 -15.55 5.24
C GLY A 231 -2.84 -15.12 6.64
N VAL A 232 -2.66 -13.85 6.95
CA VAL A 232 -3.07 -13.26 8.22
C VAL A 232 -4.05 -12.13 7.95
N LYS A 233 -5.09 -12.03 8.76
CA LYS A 233 -5.99 -10.88 8.82
C LYS A 233 -5.87 -10.23 10.19
N GLY A 234 -5.22 -9.07 10.25
CA GLY A 234 -5.26 -8.19 11.40
C GLY A 234 -6.63 -7.51 11.48
N LEU A 235 -7.26 -7.61 12.65
CA LEU A 235 -8.60 -7.09 12.87
C LEU A 235 -8.54 -5.65 13.38
N GLY A 236 -9.04 -4.70 12.59
CA GLY A 236 -9.04 -3.28 12.91
C GLY A 236 -10.21 -2.83 13.78
N LYS A 237 -10.15 -1.59 14.27
CA LYS A 237 -11.26 -0.93 14.99
C LYS A 237 -12.47 -0.67 14.09
N LYS A 238 -12.26 -0.56 12.79
CA LYS A 238 -13.28 -0.45 11.76
C LYS A 238 -13.11 -1.59 10.75
N LYS A 239 -14.22 -2.03 10.17
CA LYS A 239 -14.27 -3.04 9.13
C LYS A 239 -15.31 -2.66 8.09
N THR A 240 -15.21 -3.26 6.91
CA THR A 240 -16.21 -3.15 5.84
C THR A 240 -17.46 -3.96 6.20
N ASP A 241 -18.65 -3.43 5.92
CA ASP A 241 -19.91 -4.15 6.15
C ASP A 241 -19.98 -5.38 5.24
N GLU A 242 -19.89 -6.58 5.85
CA GLU A 242 -19.81 -7.82 5.12
C GLU A 242 -21.05 -8.16 4.30
N SER A 243 -22.21 -7.55 4.61
CA SER A 243 -23.45 -7.73 3.85
C SER A 243 -23.42 -7.09 2.47
N GLU A 244 -22.50 -6.13 2.25
CA GLU A 244 -22.31 -5.43 0.99
C GLU A 244 -21.17 -6.02 0.15
N HIS A 245 -20.49 -7.05 0.67
CA HIS A 245 -19.44 -7.75 -0.05
C HIS A 245 -20.04 -8.54 -1.20
N PHE A 246 -19.31 -8.61 -2.32
CA PHE A 246 -19.70 -9.42 -3.45
C PHE A 246 -18.50 -10.16 -4.04
N ILE A 247 -18.79 -11.05 -4.99
CA ILE A 247 -17.79 -11.86 -5.67
C ILE A 247 -17.55 -11.30 -7.07
N TRP A 248 -16.30 -10.98 -7.35
CA TRP A 248 -15.81 -10.51 -8.63
C TRP A 248 -15.01 -11.62 -9.31
N LYS A 249 -15.18 -11.79 -10.63
CA LYS A 249 -14.44 -12.74 -11.49
C LYS A 249 -14.09 -14.08 -10.81
N ASP A 250 -15.03 -15.02 -10.87
CA ASP A 250 -15.01 -16.34 -10.22
C ASP A 250 -15.35 -16.29 -8.73
N ASP A 251 -14.35 -16.38 -7.85
CA ASP A 251 -14.49 -16.46 -6.38
C ASP A 251 -13.62 -15.40 -5.66
N ILE A 252 -13.23 -14.33 -6.35
CA ILE A 252 -12.48 -13.23 -5.72
C ILE A 252 -13.45 -12.32 -4.96
N LYS A 253 -13.33 -12.28 -3.63
CA LYS A 253 -14.15 -11.42 -2.78
C LYS A 253 -13.73 -9.95 -2.93
N VAL A 254 -14.71 -9.06 -3.07
CA VAL A 254 -14.50 -7.60 -3.03
C VAL A 254 -15.20 -7.05 -1.79
N PRO A 255 -14.44 -6.58 -0.79
CA PRO A 255 -15.02 -6.07 0.45
C PRO A 255 -15.42 -4.59 0.33
N CYS A 256 -16.28 -4.24 -0.64
CA CYS A 256 -16.71 -2.86 -0.92
C CYS A 256 -17.88 -2.38 -0.03
N GLY A 257 -17.94 -2.86 1.20
CA GLY A 257 -18.97 -2.42 2.15
C GLY A 257 -18.56 -1.15 2.87
N ARG A 258 -19.54 -0.33 3.26
CA ARG A 258 -19.27 0.89 4.03
C ARG A 258 -18.48 0.57 5.30
N LEU A 259 -17.60 1.49 5.71
CA LEU A 259 -16.85 1.34 6.96
C LEU A 259 -17.78 1.43 8.16
N ILE A 260 -17.71 0.43 9.04
CA ILE A 260 -18.47 0.33 10.28
C ILE A 260 -17.53 0.04 11.45
N PRO A 261 -17.84 0.50 12.68
CA PRO A 261 -17.11 0.10 13.87
C PRO A 261 -17.11 -1.43 14.06
N SER A 262 -15.96 -1.98 14.42
CA SER A 262 -15.83 -3.38 14.80
C SER A 262 -15.94 -3.56 16.31
N GLU A 263 -15.96 -4.81 16.72
CA GLU A 263 -15.87 -5.26 18.10
C GLU A 263 -14.46 -5.09 18.72
N HIS A 264 -13.44 -4.72 17.94
CA HIS A 264 -12.02 -4.65 18.35
C HIS A 264 -11.57 -3.23 18.67
N ARG A 265 -12.20 -2.60 19.65
CA ARG A 265 -11.93 -1.19 20.03
C ARG A 265 -10.49 -0.93 20.49
N ASP A 266 -9.85 -1.95 21.08
CA ASP A 266 -8.48 -1.88 21.59
C ASP A 266 -7.43 -2.34 20.56
N SER A 267 -7.83 -2.57 19.31
CA SER A 267 -6.90 -2.97 18.24
C SER A 267 -5.86 -1.87 18.00
N PRO A 268 -4.59 -2.22 17.72
CA PRO A 268 -3.60 -1.26 17.25
C PRO A 268 -3.88 -0.79 15.81
N LEU A 269 -4.73 -1.49 15.07
CA LEU A 269 -5.08 -1.21 13.68
C LEU A 269 -6.38 -0.39 13.61
N GLU A 270 -6.39 0.65 12.78
CA GLU A 270 -7.63 1.41 12.54
C GLU A 270 -8.59 0.62 11.64
N TYR A 271 -8.07 0.03 10.57
CA TYR A 271 -8.80 -0.80 9.60
C TYR A 271 -8.24 -2.23 9.57
N ASN A 272 -8.91 -3.17 8.89
CA ASN A 272 -8.32 -4.50 8.75
C ASN A 272 -7.09 -4.43 7.84
N GLU A 273 -6.07 -5.20 8.21
CA GLU A 273 -4.88 -5.42 7.39
C GLU A 273 -4.77 -6.90 7.05
N TYR A 274 -4.29 -7.20 5.85
CA TYR A 274 -4.15 -8.55 5.32
C TYR A 274 -2.70 -8.75 4.93
N ALA A 275 -2.06 -9.73 5.56
CA ALA A 275 -0.66 -10.03 5.34
C ALA A 275 -0.49 -11.31 4.52
N VAL A 276 0.33 -11.21 3.47
CA VAL A 276 0.68 -12.31 2.58
C VAL A 276 2.20 -12.40 2.43
N TYR A 277 2.76 -13.60 2.54
CA TYR A 277 4.21 -13.78 2.64
C TYR A 277 4.88 -14.18 1.33
N ASP A 278 4.14 -14.78 0.39
CA ASP A 278 4.66 -15.12 -0.92
C ASP A 278 4.22 -14.10 -1.97
N PRO A 279 5.13 -13.41 -2.68
CA PRO A 279 4.78 -12.55 -3.81
C PRO A 279 3.92 -13.24 -4.86
N LYS A 280 4.03 -14.57 -5.03
CA LYS A 280 3.21 -15.36 -5.97
C LYS A 280 1.75 -15.54 -5.52
N GLN A 281 1.39 -15.13 -4.31
CA GLN A 281 0.01 -15.05 -3.84
C GLN A 281 -0.63 -13.67 -4.10
N THR A 282 0.12 -12.72 -4.68
CA THR A 282 -0.37 -11.35 -4.93
C THR A 282 -0.23 -10.96 -6.39
N ARG A 283 -1.20 -10.19 -6.91
CA ARG A 283 -1.12 -9.58 -8.25
C ARG A 283 -1.75 -8.21 -8.21
N ILE A 284 -0.96 -7.19 -8.56
CA ILE A 284 -1.46 -5.85 -8.86
C ILE A 284 -2.40 -5.96 -10.05
N ARG A 285 -3.62 -5.44 -9.91
CA ARG A 285 -4.64 -5.52 -10.94
C ARG A 285 -5.10 -4.16 -11.44
N PHE A 286 -5.24 -3.18 -10.56
CA PHE A 286 -5.66 -1.84 -10.94
C PHE A 286 -4.78 -0.78 -10.28
N LEU A 287 -4.54 0.30 -11.03
CA LEU A 287 -4.05 1.57 -10.51
C LEU A 287 -5.18 2.57 -10.61
N VAL A 288 -5.49 3.23 -9.49
CA VAL A 288 -6.52 4.26 -9.40
C VAL A 288 -5.78 5.58 -9.23
N GLU A 289 -5.74 6.37 -10.30
CA GLU A 289 -5.23 7.74 -10.24
C GLU A 289 -6.27 8.59 -9.50
N VAL A 290 -5.82 9.18 -8.40
CA VAL A 290 -6.67 9.97 -7.52
C VAL A 290 -6.09 11.36 -7.33
N LYS A 291 -6.97 12.31 -7.01
CA LYS A 291 -6.60 13.66 -6.61
C LYS A 291 -7.14 13.93 -5.21
N TYR A 292 -6.28 14.42 -4.33
CA TYR A 292 -6.65 14.83 -2.98
C TYR A 292 -7.06 16.30 -2.96
N GLU A 293 -8.21 16.59 -2.36
CA GLU A 293 -8.78 17.94 -2.38
C GLU A 293 -9.17 18.36 -0.97
N GLU A 294 -8.81 19.58 -0.59
CA GLU A 294 -9.16 20.14 0.72
C GLU A 294 -10.68 20.20 0.89
N MET A 295 -11.17 19.65 1.99
CA MET A 295 -12.58 19.71 2.33
C MET A 295 -12.90 21.04 3.02
N GLY A 296 -13.85 21.78 2.46
CA GLY A 296 -14.33 23.03 3.06
C GLY A 296 -13.60 24.30 2.60
N ALA A 297 -12.67 24.20 1.63
CA ALA A 297 -12.17 25.37 0.92
C ALA A 297 -13.29 25.95 0.03
N GLU A 298 -13.80 27.13 0.35
CA GLU A 298 -14.61 27.91 -0.58
C GLU A 298 -13.70 28.32 -1.75
N LEU A 299 -13.96 27.79 -2.94
CA LEU A 299 -13.30 28.25 -4.17
C LEU A 299 -13.74 29.70 -4.40
N ASP A 300 -12.85 30.65 -4.08
CA ASP A 300 -13.04 32.06 -4.42
C ASP A 300 -12.99 32.17 -5.95
N THR A 301 -14.17 32.09 -6.57
CA THR A 301 -14.37 32.21 -8.02
C THR A 301 -14.34 33.68 -8.41
N THR A 302 -13.22 34.34 -8.15
CA THR A 302 -12.90 35.62 -8.78
C THR A 302 -11.98 35.34 -9.97
N GLU A 303 -12.60 35.09 -11.12
CA GLU A 303 -11.92 35.28 -12.41
C GLU A 303 -11.60 36.78 -12.59
N PRO A 304 -10.39 37.17 -13.01
CA PRO A 304 -10.10 38.50 -13.53
C PRO A 304 -10.60 38.71 -14.96
#